data_AF-A0A174C1E1-F1
#
_entry.id   AF-A0A174C1E1-F1
#
_cell.length_a   1.000
_cell.length_b   1.000
_cell.length_c   1.000
_cell.angle_alpha   90.00
_cell.angle_beta   90.00
_cell.angle_gamma   90.00
#
_symmetry.space_group_name_H-M   'P 1'
#
loop_
_entity.id
_entity.type
_entity.pdbx_description
1 polymer ?
#
loop_
_entity_poly.entity_id
_entity_poly.type
_entity_poly.pdbx_seq_one_letter_code
_entity_poly.pdbx_strand_id
1 'polypeptide(L)'
;MNAPLECIIRKCEIHLERVLSSIRTSCGTTYLHTGDLDYGGVKIFQYIKKRIFPNLQPYLMDTQTHEQYKAYGEPIETIKLEKLQRTTEPLLQPLIDKICAEKQVIEQESFLF
;
A
#
# COMPACT_ATOMS: atom_id res chain seq x y z
N MET A 1 3.59 3.75 22.56
CA MET A 1 4.56 4.01 21.47
C MET A 1 5.54 5.07 21.97
N ASN A 2 6.85 4.86 21.78
CA ASN A 2 7.88 5.77 22.31
C ASN A 2 8.01 7.02 21.43
N ALA A 3 7.90 8.20 22.04
CA ALA A 3 8.03 9.53 21.43
C ALA A 3 9.19 9.71 20.39
N PRO A 4 10.39 9.11 20.55
CA PRO A 4 11.45 9.22 19.55
C PRO A 4 11.12 8.61 18.18
N LEU A 5 10.38 7.51 18.10
CA LEU A 5 10.01 6.92 16.80
C LEU A 5 9.00 7.79 16.04
N GLU A 6 8.02 8.37 16.74
CA GLU A 6 7.09 9.31 16.09
C GLU A 6 7.81 10.55 15.54
N CYS A 7 8.83 11.05 16.22
CA CYS A 7 9.60 12.20 15.76
C CYS A 7 10.42 11.89 14.49
N ILE A 8 10.99 10.69 14.39
CA ILE A 8 11.73 10.24 13.20
C ILE A 8 10.77 10.04 12.03
N ILE A 9 9.66 9.33 12.25
CA ILE A 9 8.62 9.11 11.24
C ILE A 9 8.13 10.47 10.73
N ARG A 10 7.81 11.40 11.62
CA ARG A 10 7.33 12.74 11.26
C ARG A 10 8.35 13.58 10.50
N LYS A 11 9.64 13.43 10.78
CA LYS A 11 10.70 14.08 9.98
C LYS A 11 10.80 13.50 8.58
N CYS A 12 10.71 12.18 8.43
CA CYS A 12 10.68 11.53 7.12
C CYS A 12 9.42 11.91 6.33
N GLU A 13 8.26 11.96 6.98
CA GLU A 13 6.99 12.41 6.40
C GLU A 13 7.09 13.86 5.91
N ILE A 14 7.59 14.78 6.75
CA ILE A 14 7.78 16.19 6.37
C ILE A 14 8.77 16.32 5.20
N HIS A 15 9.83 15.52 5.17
CA HIS A 15 10.80 15.55 4.08
C HIS A 15 10.19 15.03 2.78
N LEU A 16 9.41 13.94 2.84
CA LEU A 16 8.72 13.37 1.70
C LEU A 16 7.63 14.32 1.18
N GLU A 17 6.81 14.90 2.06
CA GLU A 17 5.84 15.94 1.73
C GLU A 17 6.52 17.15 1.09
N ARG A 18 7.69 17.58 1.59
CA ARG A 18 8.46 18.69 0.99
C ARG A 18 9.00 18.38 -0.39
N VAL A 19 9.61 17.21 -0.58
CA VAL A 19 10.14 16.79 -1.89
C VAL A 19 9.00 16.68 -2.89
N LEU A 20 7.89 16.05 -2.51
CA LEU A 20 6.76 15.81 -3.40
C LEU A 20 5.91 17.06 -3.65
N SER A 21 5.77 17.98 -2.68
CA SER A 21 5.13 19.28 -2.90
C SER A 21 5.98 20.24 -3.74
N SER A 22 7.31 20.06 -3.74
CA SER A 22 8.21 20.83 -4.61
C SER A 22 8.09 20.42 -6.09
N ILE A 23 7.61 19.20 -6.35
CA ILE A 23 7.16 18.75 -7.67
C ILE A 23 5.79 19.40 -7.91
N ARG A 24 5.78 20.71 -8.22
CA ARG A 24 4.56 21.42 -8.61
C ARG A 24 3.90 20.67 -9.77
N THR A 25 2.63 20.35 -9.57
CA THR A 25 1.67 19.77 -10.50
C THR A 25 1.56 20.59 -11.78
N SER A 26 2.30 20.16 -12.82
CA SER A 26 1.85 20.34 -14.18
C SER A 26 0.47 19.70 -14.32
N CYS A 27 -0.49 20.40 -14.94
CA CYS A 27 -1.79 19.84 -15.21
C CYS A 27 -1.64 18.50 -15.96
N GLY A 28 -2.27 17.43 -15.44
CA GLY A 28 -2.33 16.13 -16.12
C GLY A 28 -1.38 15.02 -15.64
N THR A 29 -0.59 15.20 -14.56
CA THR A 29 0.26 14.11 -14.04
C THR A 29 -0.50 13.16 -13.11
N THR A 30 -0.57 11.88 -13.46
CA THR A 30 -1.11 10.81 -12.61
C THR A 30 -0.01 10.20 -11.75
N TYR A 31 -0.25 10.06 -10.45
CA TYR A 31 0.65 9.40 -9.52
C TYR A 31 0.16 7.98 -9.26
N LEU A 32 1.05 7.01 -9.45
CA LEU A 32 0.80 5.59 -9.27
C LEU A 32 1.61 5.08 -8.07
N HIS A 33 1.05 4.13 -7.32
CA HIS A 33 1.76 3.43 -6.24
C HIS A 33 1.64 1.92 -6.40
N THR A 34 2.76 1.24 -6.23
CA THR A 34 2.87 -0.21 -6.12
C THR A 34 3.54 -0.54 -4.79
N GLY A 35 3.24 -1.72 -4.26
CA GLY A 35 3.80 -2.24 -3.02
C GLY A 35 3.33 -3.68 -2.82
N ASP A 36 3.63 -4.22 -1.64
CA ASP A 36 3.26 -5.59 -1.29
C ASP A 36 1.73 -5.76 -1.30
N LEU A 37 1.29 -6.97 -1.68
CA LEU A 37 -0.11 -7.38 -1.68
C LEU A 37 -0.47 -7.93 -0.31
N ASP A 38 -0.39 -7.06 0.69
CA ASP A 38 -0.56 -7.41 2.09
C ASP A 38 -1.21 -6.26 2.90
N TYR A 39 -1.30 -6.45 4.22
CA TYR A 39 -1.80 -5.40 5.11
C TYR A 39 -0.90 -4.15 5.12
N GLY A 40 0.42 -4.31 5.11
CA GLY A 40 1.38 -3.20 5.12
C GLY A 40 1.25 -2.32 3.89
N GLY A 41 1.27 -2.90 2.70
CA GLY A 41 1.11 -2.21 1.41
C GLY A 41 -0.19 -1.42 1.33
N VAL A 42 -1.32 -2.01 1.76
CA VAL A 42 -2.61 -1.30 1.83
C VAL A 42 -2.52 -0.07 2.76
N LYS A 43 -1.87 -0.20 3.93
CA LYS A 43 -1.74 0.93 4.87
C LYS A 43 -0.85 2.05 4.32
N ILE A 44 0.23 1.70 3.61
CA ILE A 44 1.11 2.67 2.96
C ILE A 44 0.36 3.42 1.86
N PHE A 45 -0.38 2.71 1.00
CA PHE A 45 -1.22 3.32 -0.03
C PHE A 45 -2.22 4.32 0.57
N GLN A 46 -2.98 3.91 1.60
CA GLN A 46 -3.94 4.78 2.29
C GLN A 46 -3.26 6.03 2.87
N TYR A 47 -2.07 5.87 3.45
CA TYR A 47 -1.32 6.97 4.04
C TYR A 47 -0.90 8.00 2.97
N ILE A 48 -0.24 7.55 1.90
CA ILE A 48 0.24 8.42 0.82
C ILE A 48 -0.95 9.10 0.14
N LYS A 49 -2.01 8.35 -0.15
CA LYS A 49 -3.23 8.90 -0.75
C LYS A 49 -3.85 10.00 0.12
N LYS A 50 -3.96 9.76 1.44
CA LYS A 50 -4.58 10.72 2.36
C LYS A 50 -3.74 11.97 2.62
N ARG A 51 -2.41 11.84 2.65
CA ARG A 51 -1.50 12.91 3.12
C ARG A 51 -0.77 13.64 2.02
N ILE A 52 -0.45 12.95 0.92
CA ILE A 52 0.51 13.43 -0.07
C ILE A 52 -0.16 13.59 -1.44
N PHE A 53 -0.79 12.53 -1.95
CA PHE A 53 -1.39 12.50 -3.29
C PHE A 53 -2.87 12.04 -3.24
N PRO A 54 -3.84 12.95 -3.04
CA PRO A 54 -5.27 12.57 -2.97
C PRO A 54 -5.79 11.77 -4.16
N ASN A 55 -5.19 11.98 -5.34
CA ASN A 55 -5.55 11.29 -6.58
C ASN A 55 -4.67 10.06 -6.89
N LEU A 56 -3.89 9.57 -5.92
CA LEU A 56 -3.03 8.38 -6.07
C LEU A 56 -3.84 7.18 -6.54
N GLN A 57 -3.38 6.52 -7.60
CA GLN A 57 -3.96 5.28 -8.10
C GLN A 57 -3.07 4.08 -7.74
N PRO A 58 -3.68 2.92 -7.43
CA PRO A 58 -2.91 1.70 -7.28
C PRO A 58 -2.37 1.26 -8.64
N TYR A 59 -1.17 0.69 -8.64
CA TYR A 59 -0.52 0.07 -9.78
C TYR A 59 -0.01 -1.29 -9.35
N LEU A 60 -0.42 -2.35 -10.06
CA LEU A 60 -0.12 -3.74 -9.72
C LEU A 60 -0.56 -4.14 -8.31
N MET A 61 -1.55 -3.44 -7.74
CA MET A 61 -2.18 -3.76 -6.45
C MET A 61 -3.64 -4.14 -6.69
N ASP A 62 -3.85 -5.16 -7.50
CA ASP A 62 -5.17 -5.64 -7.91
C ASP A 62 -5.25 -7.17 -7.85
N THR A 63 -6.47 -7.69 -8.05
CA THR A 63 -6.73 -9.14 -7.98
C THR A 63 -6.07 -9.93 -9.11
N GLN A 64 -5.84 -9.30 -10.27
CA GLN A 64 -5.16 -9.93 -11.40
C GLN A 64 -3.70 -10.16 -11.07
N THR A 65 -3.03 -9.14 -10.51
CA THR A 65 -1.63 -9.23 -10.08
C THR A 65 -1.48 -10.25 -8.95
N HIS A 66 -2.41 -10.25 -7.99
CA HIS A 66 -2.43 -11.26 -6.93
C HIS A 66 -2.52 -12.68 -7.49
N GLU A 67 -3.42 -12.92 -8.44
CA GLU A 67 -3.55 -14.24 -9.09
C GLU A 67 -2.29 -14.61 -9.88
N GLN A 68 -1.72 -13.65 -10.63
CA GLN A 68 -0.52 -13.87 -11.44
C GLN A 68 0.67 -14.35 -10.61
N TYR A 69 0.87 -13.77 -9.42
CA TYR A 69 2.02 -14.08 -8.55
C TYR A 69 1.68 -15.00 -7.39
N LYS A 70 0.50 -15.64 -7.42
CA LYS A 70 0.03 -16.55 -6.39
C LYS A 70 0.98 -17.72 -6.12
N ALA A 71 1.78 -18.15 -7.10
CA ALA A 71 2.78 -19.20 -6.89
C ALA A 71 3.89 -18.79 -5.89
N TYR A 72 4.11 -17.49 -5.69
CA TYR A 72 5.16 -16.94 -4.83
C TYR A 72 4.62 -16.43 -3.49
N GLY A 73 3.29 -16.51 -3.26
CA GLY A 73 2.73 -15.93 -2.06
C GLY A 73 2.90 -16.79 -0.82
N GLU A 74 2.84 -16.12 0.31
CA GLU A 74 3.03 -16.68 1.64
C GLU A 74 1.75 -16.61 2.46
N PRO A 75 1.54 -17.51 3.44
CA PRO A 75 0.37 -17.45 4.30
C PRO A 75 0.36 -16.17 5.13
N ILE A 76 -0.80 -15.50 5.20
CA ILE A 76 -0.96 -14.32 6.05
C ILE A 76 -0.98 -14.70 7.54
N GLU A 77 -0.26 -13.93 8.36
CA GLU A 77 -0.36 -14.05 9.82
C GLU A 77 -1.77 -13.70 10.31
N THR A 78 -2.31 -14.47 11.28
CA THR A 78 -3.66 -14.27 11.83
C THR A 78 -3.91 -12.83 12.29
N ILE A 79 -2.94 -12.21 12.98
CA ILE A 79 -3.07 -10.84 13.49
C ILE A 79 -3.15 -9.82 12.33
N LYS A 80 -2.39 -10.04 11.25
CA LYS A 80 -2.44 -9.16 10.05
C LYS A 80 -3.75 -9.36 9.31
N LEU A 81 -4.26 -10.60 9.20
CA LEU A 81 -5.55 -10.90 8.60
C LEU A 81 -6.70 -10.19 9.32
N GLU A 82 -6.76 -10.26 10.65
CA GLU A 82 -7.81 -9.57 11.43
C GLU A 82 -7.78 -8.05 11.23
N LYS A 83 -6.58 -7.46 11.11
CA LYS A 83 -6.43 -6.02 10.82
C LYS A 83 -6.87 -5.69 9.40
N LEU A 84 -6.52 -6.55 8.44
CA LEU A 84 -6.89 -6.37 7.03
C LEU A 84 -8.41 -6.46 6.84
N GLN A 85 -9.08 -7.40 7.50
CA GLN A 85 -10.54 -7.55 7.48
C GLN A 85 -11.30 -6.33 8.03
N ARG A 86 -10.65 -5.54 8.90
CA ARG A 86 -11.20 -4.28 9.44
C ARG A 86 -10.79 -3.05 8.63
N THR A 87 -10.02 -3.24 7.56
CA THR A 87 -9.51 -2.17 6.71
C THR A 87 -10.41 -2.01 5.49
N THR A 88 -10.73 -0.76 5.16
CA THR A 88 -11.51 -0.41 3.96
C THR A 88 -10.74 0.60 3.14
N GLU A 89 -10.53 0.31 1.85
CA GLU A 89 -9.99 1.25 0.87
C GLU A 89 -10.69 0.98 -0.47
N PRO A 90 -11.57 1.88 -0.94
CA PRO A 90 -12.38 1.61 -2.14
C PRO A 90 -11.57 1.22 -3.39
N LEU A 91 -10.38 1.78 -3.59
CA LEU A 91 -9.54 1.45 -4.75
C LEU A 91 -8.83 0.09 -4.62
N LEU A 92 -8.67 -0.41 -3.39
CA LEU A 92 -7.99 -1.69 -3.10
C LEU A 92 -8.94 -2.74 -2.53
N GLN A 93 -10.24 -2.45 -2.38
CA GLN A 93 -11.18 -3.37 -1.75
C GLN A 93 -11.22 -4.74 -2.43
N PRO A 94 -11.21 -4.86 -3.77
CA PRO A 94 -11.14 -6.16 -4.42
C PRO A 94 -9.89 -6.97 -4.04
N LEU A 95 -8.74 -6.30 -3.91
CA LEU A 95 -7.50 -6.94 -3.46
C LEU A 95 -7.59 -7.37 -2.00
N ILE A 96 -8.09 -6.50 -1.12
CA ILE A 96 -8.30 -6.78 0.31
C ILE A 96 -9.18 -8.03 0.48
N ASP A 97 -10.30 -8.08 -0.24
CA ASP A 97 -11.24 -9.20 -0.19
C ASP A 97 -10.59 -10.49 -0.70
N LYS A 98 -9.79 -10.43 -1.77
CA LYS A 98 -9.07 -11.58 -2.31
C LYS A 98 -8.01 -12.11 -1.33
N ILE A 99 -7.20 -11.24 -0.74
CA ILE A 99 -6.22 -11.63 0.30
C ILE A 99 -6.94 -12.27 1.50
N CYS A 100 -8.08 -11.71 1.93
CA CYS A 100 -8.84 -12.28 3.05
C CYS A 100 -9.43 -13.65 2.73
N ALA A 101 -9.90 -13.86 1.50
CA ALA A 101 -10.46 -15.13 1.04
C ALA A 101 -9.39 -16.21 0.89
N GLU A 102 -8.27 -15.87 0.27
CA GLU A 102 -7.20 -16.82 -0.05
C GLU A 102 -6.18 -16.97 1.08
N LYS A 103 -6.19 -16.05 2.05
CA LYS A 103 -5.29 -15.99 3.20
C LYS A 103 -3.81 -16.00 2.79
N GLN A 104 -3.51 -15.32 1.68
CA GLN A 104 -2.20 -15.33 1.06
C GLN A 104 -1.77 -13.91 0.68
N VAL A 105 -0.54 -13.56 1.05
CA VAL A 105 0.11 -12.27 0.76
C VAL A 105 1.23 -12.48 -0.25
N ILE A 106 1.61 -11.42 -0.97
CA ILE A 106 2.67 -11.46 -1.98
C ILE A 106 3.58 -10.25 -1.79
N GLU A 107 4.87 -10.48 -1.59
CA GLU A 107 5.90 -9.43 -1.54
C GLU A 107 6.10 -8.83 -2.93
N GLN A 108 6.33 -7.51 -3.03
CA GLN A 108 6.51 -6.81 -4.30
C GLN A 108 7.68 -7.37 -5.12
N GLU A 109 8.75 -7.83 -4.46
CA GLU A 109 9.93 -8.43 -5.10
C GLU A 109 9.56 -9.67 -5.94
N SER A 110 8.42 -10.31 -5.65
CA SER A 110 7.90 -11.44 -6.43
C SER A 110 7.62 -11.07 -7.89
N PHE A 111 7.42 -9.78 -8.20
CA PHE A 111 7.10 -9.32 -9.55
C PHE A 111 8.26 -9.44 -10.54
N LEU A 112 9.46 -9.77 -10.05
CA LEU A 112 10.67 -9.96 -10.84
C LEU A 112 10.85 -11.41 -11.36
N PHE A 113 9.98 -12.34 -10.96
CA PHE A 113 10.06 -13.76 -11.30
C PHE A 113 9.01 -14.20 -12.32
#